data_AF-A0A2V8KDB5-F1
#
_entry.id   AF-A0A2V8KDB5-F1
#
_cell.length_a   1.000
_cell.length_b   1.000
_cell.length_c   1.000
_cell.angle_alpha   90.00
_cell.angle_beta   90.00
_cell.angle_gamma   90.00
#
_symmetry.space_group_name_H-M   'P 1'
#
loop_
_entity.id
_entity.type
_entity.pdbx_description
1 polymer ?
#
loop_
_entity_poly.entity_id
_entity_poly.type
_entity_poly.pdbx_seq_one_letter_code
_entity_poly.pdbx_strand_id
1 'polypeptide(L)'
;IVHGNHDPLNGWGSGFQLPPNVITFGGRVDTEPYIRRGREVAEITGVSYTRERVTDDLASMFKPKKNAPYSIAVLHANVGHQSGHADYAPTTVGELSSAGFNYWALGHVHTRSVLETEPCMVVYPGNTQGRNPREDGPRGCYQVDVDTYGRASLEFVDTSVARWTHLELSIRNCSTMDQLVDFMLEKARAQSSAFDGPTVARCTIRGNGSLHRDLQRDGMNEELREILGSAVIAESVRIATGSELDLESLIRTETVVSDFLKLSECAIKEPESRQRLAETLIPLFRRKEMPPMDDGKLREWIERATALGIDLLLES
;
A
#
# COMPACT_ATOMS: atom_id res chain seq x y z
N ILE A 1 -10.75 -18.81 -15.16
CA ILE A 1 -9.57 -17.98 -14.85
C ILE A 1 -9.17 -17.15 -16.06
N VAL A 2 -8.52 -16.02 -15.84
CA VAL A 2 -7.87 -15.21 -16.89
C VAL A 2 -6.37 -15.15 -16.60
N HIS A 3 -5.55 -15.12 -17.64
CA HIS A 3 -4.11 -14.92 -17.53
C HIS A 3 -3.74 -13.44 -17.51
N GLY A 4 -2.76 -13.10 -16.68
CA GLY A 4 -2.27 -11.73 -16.51
C GLY A 4 -0.91 -11.50 -17.16
N ASN A 5 -0.23 -10.44 -16.70
CA ASN A 5 1.09 -10.06 -17.21
C ASN A 5 2.20 -11.06 -16.86
N HIS A 6 2.08 -11.80 -15.75
CA HIS A 6 3.11 -12.74 -15.31
C HIS A 6 3.01 -14.13 -15.96
N ASP A 7 1.86 -14.46 -16.53
CA ASP A 7 1.53 -15.77 -17.08
C ASP A 7 0.69 -15.66 -18.36
N PRO A 8 1.03 -14.78 -19.33
CA PRO A 8 0.22 -14.59 -20.52
C PRO A 8 0.10 -15.90 -21.32
N LEU A 9 -0.87 -15.97 -22.23
CA LEU A 9 -1.13 -17.17 -23.04
C LEU A 9 0.06 -17.65 -23.88
N ASN A 10 1.00 -16.76 -24.24
CA ASN A 10 2.24 -17.10 -24.92
C ASN A 10 3.45 -17.19 -23.99
N GLY A 11 3.22 -17.12 -22.68
CA GLY A 11 4.24 -17.12 -21.64
C GLY A 11 4.70 -18.51 -21.24
N TRP A 12 5.59 -18.55 -20.26
CA TRP A 12 6.23 -19.79 -19.78
C TRP A 12 5.23 -20.85 -19.27
N GLY A 13 4.06 -20.43 -18.78
CA GLY A 13 3.02 -21.32 -18.26
C GLY A 13 2.05 -21.91 -19.29
N SER A 14 2.17 -21.54 -20.56
CA SER A 14 1.23 -21.93 -21.64
C SER A 14 1.10 -23.45 -21.87
N GLY A 15 2.06 -24.24 -21.38
CA GLY A 15 2.05 -25.71 -21.48
C GLY A 15 1.47 -26.46 -20.28
N PHE A 16 1.08 -25.77 -19.20
CA PHE A 16 0.55 -26.47 -18.01
C PHE A 16 -0.86 -26.98 -18.23
N GLN A 17 -1.09 -28.26 -17.94
CA GLN A 17 -2.43 -28.84 -17.91
C GLN A 17 -3.09 -28.51 -16.57
N LEU A 18 -4.13 -27.68 -16.63
CA LEU A 18 -4.97 -27.39 -15.48
C LEU A 18 -5.96 -28.54 -15.23
N PRO A 19 -6.44 -28.68 -13.98
CA PRO A 19 -7.50 -29.64 -13.65
C PRO A 19 -8.74 -29.47 -14.56
N PRO A 20 -9.48 -30.55 -14.85
CA PRO A 20 -10.60 -30.53 -15.81
C PRO A 20 -11.77 -29.63 -15.38
N ASN A 21 -11.81 -29.22 -14.12
CA ASN A 21 -12.81 -28.28 -13.58
C ASN A 21 -12.39 -26.81 -13.69
N VAL A 22 -11.28 -26.49 -14.37
CA VAL A 22 -10.83 -25.12 -14.61
C VAL A 22 -11.13 -24.73 -16.04
N ILE A 23 -11.89 -23.64 -16.21
CA ILE A 23 -12.09 -23.01 -17.51
C ILE A 23 -11.14 -21.82 -17.62
N THR A 24 -10.38 -21.76 -18.71
CA THR A 24 -9.42 -20.69 -19.00
C THR A 24 -9.92 -19.87 -20.18
N PHE A 25 -10.08 -18.57 -19.98
CA PHE A 25 -10.47 -17.66 -21.06
C PHE A 25 -9.30 -17.44 -22.03
N GLY A 26 -9.61 -17.33 -23.32
CA GLY A 26 -8.62 -17.08 -24.37
C GLY A 26 -8.24 -15.60 -24.52
N GLY A 27 -7.50 -15.28 -25.58
CA GLY A 27 -7.10 -13.90 -25.93
C GLY A 27 -8.20 -13.06 -26.57
N ARG A 28 -9.44 -13.59 -26.61
CA ARG A 28 -10.65 -12.90 -27.05
C ARG A 28 -11.65 -12.99 -25.92
N VAL A 29 -12.46 -11.94 -25.77
CA VAL A 29 -13.56 -11.94 -24.80
C VAL A 29 -14.48 -13.11 -25.10
N ASP A 30 -14.72 -13.92 -24.08
CA ASP A 30 -15.65 -15.04 -24.13
C ASP A 30 -16.48 -15.09 -22.86
N THR A 31 -17.59 -15.82 -22.88
CA THR A 31 -18.56 -15.87 -21.78
C THR A 31 -19.02 -17.29 -21.48
N GLU A 32 -18.85 -17.70 -20.23
CA GLU A 32 -19.20 -19.01 -19.73
C GLU A 32 -20.44 -18.93 -18.82
N PRO A 33 -21.49 -19.73 -19.06
CA PRO A 33 -22.66 -19.77 -18.18
C PRO A 33 -22.37 -20.60 -16.92
N TYR A 34 -22.80 -20.09 -15.76
CA TYR A 34 -22.80 -20.87 -14.52
C TYR A 34 -24.19 -21.48 -14.27
N ILE A 35 -24.27 -22.80 -14.40
CA ILE A 35 -25.51 -23.56 -14.26
C ILE A 35 -25.59 -24.16 -12.85
N ARG A 36 -26.67 -23.84 -12.12
CA ARG A 36 -27.00 -24.45 -10.83
C ARG A 36 -28.38 -25.10 -10.91
N ARG A 37 -28.47 -26.40 -10.60
CA ARG A 37 -29.73 -27.18 -10.65
C ARG A 37 -30.46 -27.04 -12.00
N GLY A 38 -29.71 -27.06 -13.10
CA GLY A 38 -30.25 -27.00 -14.47
C GLY A 38 -30.71 -25.62 -14.93
N ARG A 39 -30.41 -24.55 -14.19
CA ARG A 39 -30.69 -23.16 -14.59
C ARG A 39 -29.41 -22.33 -14.61
N GLU A 40 -29.27 -21.46 -15.60
CA GLU A 40 -28.25 -20.41 -15.58
C GLU A 40 -28.58 -19.45 -14.46
N VAL A 41 -27.62 -19.24 -13.56
CA VAL A 41 -27.76 -18.33 -12.41
C VAL A 41 -26.78 -17.17 -12.46
N ALA A 42 -25.72 -17.28 -13.28
CA ALA A 42 -24.80 -16.20 -13.58
C ALA A 42 -24.11 -16.48 -14.92
N GLU A 43 -23.55 -15.43 -15.51
CA GLU A 43 -22.57 -15.54 -16.57
C GLU A 43 -21.22 -14.98 -16.11
N ILE A 44 -20.14 -15.55 -16.63
CA ILE A 44 -18.78 -15.11 -16.36
C ILE A 44 -18.14 -14.76 -17.70
N THR A 45 -17.85 -13.48 -17.90
CA THR A 45 -17.14 -12.97 -19.07
C THR A 45 -15.70 -12.70 -18.71
N GLY A 46 -14.76 -13.11 -19.55
CA GLY A 46 -13.33 -12.90 -19.29
C GLY A 46 -12.49 -12.84 -20.55
N VAL A 47 -11.29 -12.27 -20.41
CA VAL A 47 -10.25 -12.25 -21.44
C VAL A 47 -8.88 -12.34 -20.80
N SER A 48 -8.01 -13.15 -21.39
CA SER A 48 -6.64 -13.34 -20.96
C SER A 48 -5.67 -12.46 -21.73
N TYR A 49 -4.57 -12.08 -21.09
CA TYR A 49 -3.46 -11.41 -21.77
C TYR A 49 -2.80 -12.36 -22.78
N THR A 50 -2.67 -11.91 -24.02
CA THR A 50 -1.97 -12.66 -25.08
C THR A 50 -0.46 -12.53 -25.03
N ARG A 51 0.04 -11.53 -24.28
CA ARG A 51 1.46 -11.19 -24.08
C ARG A 51 1.65 -10.46 -22.75
N GLU A 52 2.87 -10.42 -22.25
CA GLU A 52 3.20 -9.79 -20.96
C GLU A 52 2.75 -8.33 -20.86
N ARG A 53 2.89 -7.57 -21.95
CA ARG A 53 2.47 -6.16 -22.03
C ARG A 53 1.28 -5.95 -22.95
N VAL A 54 0.13 -5.72 -22.34
CA VAL A 54 -1.10 -5.28 -23.01
C VAL A 54 -1.38 -3.84 -22.59
N THR A 55 -1.42 -2.92 -23.55
CA THR A 55 -1.75 -1.49 -23.32
C THR A 55 -3.14 -1.13 -23.85
N ASP A 56 -3.81 -2.09 -24.48
CA ASP A 56 -5.15 -1.93 -25.02
C ASP A 56 -6.17 -1.93 -23.87
N ASP A 57 -7.18 -1.06 -23.94
CA ASP A 57 -8.31 -1.10 -22.99
C ASP A 57 -9.19 -2.32 -23.29
N LEU A 58 -8.90 -3.42 -22.60
CA LEU A 58 -9.64 -4.66 -22.74
C LEU A 58 -11.06 -4.56 -22.19
N ALA A 59 -11.32 -3.67 -21.21
CA ALA A 59 -12.62 -3.53 -20.59
C ALA A 59 -13.67 -3.05 -21.60
N SER A 60 -13.29 -2.19 -22.55
CA SER A 60 -14.15 -1.71 -23.63
C SER A 60 -14.79 -2.82 -24.50
N MET A 61 -14.19 -4.02 -24.52
CA MET A 61 -14.68 -5.16 -25.29
C MET A 61 -15.74 -5.99 -24.54
N PHE A 62 -15.89 -5.80 -23.23
CA PHE A 62 -16.84 -6.56 -22.42
C PHE A 62 -18.26 -6.07 -22.66
N LYS A 63 -19.18 -7.02 -22.88
CA LYS A 63 -20.62 -6.75 -22.98
C LYS A 63 -21.39 -7.89 -22.33
N PRO A 64 -22.23 -7.63 -21.31
CA PRO A 64 -23.03 -8.68 -20.69
C PRO A 64 -24.16 -9.12 -21.64
N LYS A 65 -24.64 -10.35 -21.49
CA LYS A 65 -25.83 -10.80 -22.24
C LYS A 65 -27.05 -10.02 -21.78
N LYS A 66 -27.93 -9.73 -22.74
CA LYS A 66 -29.23 -9.14 -22.45
C LYS A 66 -30.04 -10.10 -21.58
N ASN A 67 -30.40 -9.66 -20.37
CA ASN A 67 -31.14 -10.43 -19.36
C ASN A 67 -30.37 -11.57 -18.68
N ALA A 68 -29.05 -11.48 -18.57
CA ALA A 68 -28.30 -12.38 -17.68
C ALA A 68 -28.84 -12.26 -16.23
N PRO A 69 -29.05 -13.38 -15.50
CA PRO A 69 -29.52 -13.32 -14.12
C PRO A 69 -28.56 -12.57 -13.19
N TYR A 70 -27.26 -12.72 -13.43
CA TYR A 70 -26.17 -12.00 -12.79
C TYR A 70 -24.94 -12.03 -13.70
N SER A 71 -24.29 -10.90 -13.93
CA SER A 71 -23.16 -10.79 -14.85
C SER A 71 -21.86 -10.45 -14.13
N ILE A 72 -20.87 -11.34 -14.27
CA ILE A 72 -19.54 -11.22 -13.67
C ILE A 72 -18.52 -11.00 -14.78
N ALA A 73 -17.75 -9.93 -14.69
CA ALA A 73 -16.58 -9.71 -15.52
C ALA A 73 -15.31 -10.06 -14.75
N VAL A 74 -14.42 -10.85 -15.36
CA VAL A 74 -13.10 -11.20 -14.81
C VAL A 74 -12.04 -10.55 -15.67
N LEU A 75 -11.27 -9.63 -15.08
CA LEU A 75 -10.32 -8.79 -15.83
C LEU A 75 -9.04 -8.56 -15.03
N HIS A 76 -7.90 -8.86 -15.64
CA HIS A 76 -6.59 -8.45 -15.13
C HIS A 76 -6.26 -7.09 -15.73
N ALA A 77 -6.23 -6.02 -14.94
CA ALA A 77 -6.10 -4.64 -15.46
C ALA A 77 -5.61 -3.68 -14.37
N ASN A 78 -5.11 -2.52 -14.79
CA ASN A 78 -4.87 -1.38 -13.92
C ASN A 78 -6.04 -0.39 -14.00
N VAL A 79 -6.80 -0.24 -12.92
CA VAL A 79 -7.96 0.65 -12.84
C VAL A 79 -7.58 1.97 -12.15
N GLY A 80 -7.66 3.06 -12.91
CA GLY A 80 -7.18 4.38 -12.50
C GLY A 80 -5.65 4.50 -12.58
N HIS A 81 -5.13 5.73 -12.49
CA HIS A 81 -3.69 5.98 -12.38
C HIS A 81 -3.19 5.59 -10.98
N GLN A 82 -3.04 4.29 -10.73
CA GLN A 82 -2.40 3.82 -9.50
C GLN A 82 -0.89 4.03 -9.61
N SER A 83 -0.36 5.02 -8.89
CA SER A 83 1.06 5.34 -8.88
C SER A 83 1.90 4.11 -8.51
N GLY A 84 2.85 3.72 -9.37
CA GLY A 84 3.76 2.60 -9.14
C GLY A 84 3.47 1.32 -9.94
N HIS A 85 2.41 1.30 -10.75
CA HIS A 85 2.13 0.21 -11.69
C HIS A 85 2.35 0.67 -13.14
N ALA A 86 2.78 -0.24 -14.02
CA ALA A 86 2.81 0.03 -15.46
C ALA A 86 1.38 -0.01 -16.02
N ASP A 87 1.11 0.75 -17.07
CA ASP A 87 -0.22 0.86 -17.71
C ASP A 87 -0.58 -0.42 -18.47
N TYR A 88 -0.96 -1.46 -17.72
CA TYR A 88 -1.42 -2.73 -18.24
C TYR A 88 -2.95 -2.73 -18.32
N ALA A 89 -3.50 -2.85 -19.53
CA ALA A 89 -4.92 -2.75 -19.86
C ALA A 89 -5.63 -1.63 -19.06
N PRO A 90 -5.22 -0.37 -19.26
CA PRO A 90 -5.73 0.74 -18.46
C PRO A 90 -7.23 0.92 -18.68
N THR A 91 -7.96 1.15 -17.60
CA THR A 91 -9.39 1.51 -17.61
C THR A 91 -9.73 2.36 -16.39
N THR A 92 -10.94 2.90 -16.33
CA THR A 92 -11.44 3.73 -15.24
C THR A 92 -12.63 3.10 -14.54
N VAL A 93 -12.84 3.46 -13.28
CA VAL A 93 -14.01 3.03 -12.51
C VAL A 93 -15.32 3.38 -13.24
N GLY A 94 -15.40 4.58 -13.84
CA GLY A 94 -16.58 5.01 -14.60
C GLY A 94 -16.87 4.17 -15.86
N GLU A 95 -15.83 3.73 -16.58
CA GLU A 95 -15.99 2.81 -17.73
C GLU A 95 -16.50 1.44 -17.27
N LEU A 96 -15.92 0.89 -16.20
CA LEU A 96 -16.35 -0.40 -15.65
C LEU A 96 -17.80 -0.37 -15.17
N SER A 97 -18.19 0.70 -14.47
CA SER A 97 -19.55 0.82 -13.91
C SER A 97 -20.62 1.14 -14.93
N SER A 98 -20.25 1.73 -16.06
CA SER A 98 -21.18 1.95 -17.19
C SER A 98 -21.29 0.74 -18.14
N ALA A 99 -20.43 -0.27 -18.01
CA ALA A 99 -20.43 -1.45 -18.88
C ALA A 99 -21.61 -2.42 -18.65
N GLY A 100 -22.38 -2.25 -17.58
CA GLY A 100 -23.61 -3.01 -17.31
C GLY A 100 -23.41 -4.39 -16.65
N PHE A 101 -22.20 -4.68 -16.16
CA PHE A 101 -21.95 -5.85 -15.31
C PHE A 101 -22.44 -5.62 -13.88
N ASN A 102 -22.73 -6.69 -13.15
CA ASN A 102 -23.02 -6.58 -11.72
C ASN A 102 -21.75 -6.59 -10.86
N TYR A 103 -20.73 -7.33 -11.29
CA TYR A 103 -19.48 -7.51 -10.54
C TYR A 103 -18.25 -7.56 -11.45
N TRP A 104 -17.23 -6.76 -11.13
CA TRP A 104 -15.90 -6.83 -11.72
C TRP A 104 -14.93 -7.49 -10.74
N ALA A 105 -14.57 -8.74 -11.05
CA ALA A 105 -13.50 -9.49 -10.40
C ALA A 105 -12.16 -9.12 -11.02
N LEU A 106 -11.47 -8.15 -10.41
CA LEU A 106 -10.21 -7.65 -10.94
C LEU A 106 -9.00 -8.48 -10.48
N GLY A 107 -7.92 -8.41 -11.24
CA GLY A 107 -6.57 -8.86 -10.89
C GLY A 107 -5.52 -7.84 -11.35
N HIS A 108 -4.26 -8.01 -10.90
CA HIS A 108 -3.07 -7.17 -11.16
C HIS A 108 -2.54 -6.46 -9.90
N VAL A 109 -3.41 -5.75 -9.18
CA VAL A 109 -3.03 -5.02 -7.95
C VAL A 109 -2.98 -5.99 -6.77
N HIS A 110 -1.84 -6.05 -6.07
CA HIS A 110 -1.62 -6.97 -4.95
C HIS A 110 -2.26 -6.51 -3.63
N THR A 111 -2.57 -5.22 -3.51
CA THR A 111 -3.31 -4.68 -2.38
C THR A 111 -4.79 -4.79 -2.64
N ARG A 112 -5.53 -5.44 -1.73
CA ARG A 112 -6.98 -5.56 -1.83
C ARG A 112 -7.64 -4.18 -1.79
N SER A 113 -8.65 -3.97 -2.60
CA SER A 113 -9.40 -2.72 -2.63
C SER A 113 -10.79 -2.94 -3.23
N VAL A 114 -11.79 -2.28 -2.64
CA VAL A 114 -13.14 -2.16 -3.22
C VAL A 114 -13.24 -0.75 -3.79
N LEU A 115 -13.23 -0.64 -5.11
CA LEU A 115 -13.18 0.66 -5.79
C LEU A 115 -14.57 1.29 -5.93
N GLU A 116 -15.59 0.46 -6.06
CA GLU A 116 -16.99 0.88 -6.14
C GLU A 116 -17.90 -0.25 -5.65
N THR A 117 -19.04 0.11 -5.08
CA THR A 117 -20.06 -0.83 -4.61
C THR A 117 -21.40 -0.67 -5.32
N GLU A 118 -21.67 0.51 -5.88
CA GLU A 118 -22.91 0.87 -6.58
C GLU A 118 -22.57 1.86 -7.70
N PRO A 119 -23.16 1.74 -8.92
CA PRO A 119 -24.18 0.77 -9.32
C PRO A 119 -23.62 -0.62 -9.67
N CYS A 120 -22.29 -0.76 -9.66
CA CYS A 120 -21.57 -1.99 -9.95
C CYS A 120 -20.49 -2.18 -8.88
N MET A 121 -20.23 -3.42 -8.50
CA MET A 121 -19.18 -3.73 -7.53
C MET A 121 -17.85 -4.03 -8.24
N VAL A 122 -16.82 -3.24 -7.96
CA VAL A 122 -15.51 -3.30 -8.62
C VAL A 122 -14.43 -3.61 -7.59
N VAL A 123 -13.81 -4.79 -7.69
CA VAL A 123 -13.00 -5.33 -6.59
C VAL A 123 -11.66 -5.90 -7.05
N TYR A 124 -10.58 -5.41 -6.43
CA TYR A 124 -9.30 -6.09 -6.38
C TYR A 124 -9.23 -6.98 -5.12
N PRO A 125 -9.11 -8.32 -5.25
CA PRO A 125 -8.92 -9.20 -4.10
C PRO A 125 -7.52 -9.09 -3.49
N GLY A 126 -6.56 -8.52 -4.23
CA GLY A 126 -5.15 -8.52 -3.85
C GLY A 126 -4.47 -9.85 -4.16
N ASN A 127 -3.34 -10.10 -3.51
CA ASN A 127 -2.67 -11.40 -3.53
C ASN A 127 -3.08 -12.26 -2.32
N THR A 128 -2.94 -13.59 -2.48
CA THR A 128 -3.29 -14.59 -1.45
C THR A 128 -2.21 -14.75 -0.38
N GLN A 129 -0.96 -14.36 -0.69
CA GLN A 129 0.19 -14.43 0.20
C GLN A 129 1.13 -13.26 -0.08
N GLY A 130 1.51 -12.53 0.96
CA GLY A 130 2.50 -11.45 0.87
C GLY A 130 3.88 -12.03 0.56
N ARG A 131 4.56 -11.47 -0.43
CA ARG A 131 5.84 -11.95 -0.96
C ARG A 131 7.03 -11.08 -0.58
N ASN A 132 6.76 -9.89 -0.07
CA ASN A 132 7.80 -8.93 0.32
C ASN A 132 7.30 -7.99 1.43
N PRO A 133 8.20 -7.25 2.09
CA PRO A 133 7.86 -6.36 3.21
C PRO A 133 6.91 -5.19 2.90
N ARG A 134 6.65 -4.87 1.63
CA ARG A 134 5.62 -3.86 1.26
C ARG A 134 4.23 -4.47 1.15
N GLU A 135 4.13 -5.78 1.27
CA GLU A 135 2.87 -6.54 1.24
C GLU A 135 2.52 -7.02 2.65
N ASP A 136 2.47 -6.08 3.60
CA ASP A 136 2.18 -6.33 5.01
C ASP A 136 0.69 -6.61 5.28
N GLY A 137 0.42 -7.21 6.44
CA GLY A 137 -0.94 -7.51 6.90
C GLY A 137 -1.58 -8.74 6.24
N PRO A 138 -2.89 -8.96 6.52
CA PRO A 138 -3.67 -10.08 5.97
C PRO A 138 -3.74 -10.09 4.44
N ARG A 139 -3.52 -11.27 3.83
CA ARG A 139 -3.56 -11.53 2.38
C ARG A 139 -4.49 -12.70 2.10
N GLY A 140 -5.22 -12.67 0.98
CA GLY A 140 -6.39 -13.53 0.89
C GLY A 140 -7.20 -13.39 -0.38
N CYS A 141 -8.47 -13.75 -0.27
CA CYS A 141 -9.47 -13.58 -1.31
C CYS A 141 -10.78 -13.06 -0.72
N TYR A 142 -11.73 -12.75 -1.59
CA TYR A 142 -13.10 -12.46 -1.17
C TYR A 142 -14.01 -13.64 -1.46
N GLN A 143 -14.79 -14.04 -0.46
CA GLN A 143 -16.03 -14.76 -0.67
C GLN A 143 -17.10 -13.71 -1.02
N VAL A 144 -17.79 -13.94 -2.14
CA VAL A 144 -18.85 -13.05 -2.63
C VAL A 144 -20.15 -13.82 -2.62
N ASP A 145 -21.07 -13.39 -1.76
CA ASP A 145 -22.41 -13.96 -1.68
C ASP A 145 -23.40 -13.05 -2.39
N VAL A 146 -24.14 -13.61 -3.35
CA VAL A 146 -25.16 -12.89 -4.13
C VAL A 146 -26.54 -13.41 -3.75
N ASP A 147 -27.42 -12.52 -3.31
CA ASP A 147 -28.77 -12.86 -2.90
C ASP A 147 -29.74 -13.00 -4.10
N THR A 148 -30.99 -13.38 -3.82
CA THR A 148 -32.02 -13.55 -4.86
C THR A 148 -32.45 -12.26 -5.56
N TYR A 149 -32.05 -11.10 -5.03
CA TYR A 149 -32.30 -9.78 -5.61
C TYR A 149 -31.08 -9.26 -6.39
N GLY A 150 -30.01 -10.04 -6.50
CA GLY A 150 -28.77 -9.66 -7.18
C GLY A 150 -27.89 -8.73 -6.35
N ARG A 151 -28.14 -8.58 -5.05
CA ARG A 151 -27.26 -7.80 -4.16
C ARG A 151 -26.11 -8.67 -3.71
N ALA A 152 -24.90 -8.14 -3.79
CA ALA A 152 -23.70 -8.85 -3.44
C ALA A 152 -23.10 -8.34 -2.11
N SER A 153 -22.64 -9.26 -1.27
CA SER A 153 -21.89 -8.97 -0.05
C SER A 153 -20.51 -9.60 -0.10
N LEU A 154 -19.52 -8.87 0.41
CA LEU A 154 -18.12 -9.29 0.43
C LEU A 154 -17.70 -9.72 1.83
N GLU A 155 -17.13 -10.91 1.95
CA GLU A 155 -16.39 -11.36 3.12
C GLU A 155 -14.93 -11.61 2.73
N PHE A 156 -13.99 -11.01 3.46
CA PHE A 156 -12.57 -11.27 3.23
C PHE A 156 -12.16 -12.54 3.97
N VAL A 157 -11.56 -13.48 3.23
CA VAL A 157 -11.02 -14.72 3.76
C VAL A 157 -9.50 -14.62 3.72
N ASP A 158 -8.87 -14.52 4.91
CA ASP A 158 -7.41 -14.54 5.03
C ASP A 158 -6.89 -15.94 4.67
N THR A 159 -5.96 -16.00 3.72
CA THR A 159 -5.30 -17.24 3.26
C THR A 159 -3.79 -17.23 3.52
N SER A 160 -3.31 -16.27 4.29
CA SER A 160 -1.88 -16.09 4.56
C SER A 160 -1.32 -17.31 5.30
N VAL A 161 -0.21 -17.85 4.81
CA VAL A 161 0.57 -18.88 5.51
C VAL A 161 1.66 -18.22 6.37
N ALA A 162 2.15 -17.05 5.94
CA ALA A 162 3.05 -16.18 6.70
C ALA A 162 2.58 -14.74 6.58
N ARG A 163 2.74 -13.94 7.64
CA ARG A 163 2.33 -12.53 7.64
C ARG A 163 3.54 -11.60 7.70
N TRP A 164 3.66 -10.72 6.72
CA TRP A 164 4.61 -9.61 6.78
C TRP A 164 4.08 -8.53 7.71
N THR A 165 4.95 -7.98 8.54
CA THR A 165 4.64 -6.82 9.37
C THR A 165 5.78 -5.82 9.33
N HIS A 166 5.44 -4.53 9.36
CA HIS A 166 6.39 -3.45 9.57
C HIS A 166 6.22 -2.90 10.99
N LEU A 167 7.23 -3.09 11.83
CA LEU A 167 7.32 -2.48 13.14
C LEU A 167 7.96 -1.10 13.00
N GLU A 168 7.24 -0.05 13.38
CA GLU A 168 7.81 1.29 13.48
C GLU A 168 7.93 1.67 14.96
N LEU A 169 9.16 1.96 15.38
CA LEU A 169 9.50 2.31 16.76
C LEU A 169 10.07 3.72 16.81
N SER A 170 9.76 4.44 17.88
CA SER A 170 10.29 5.78 18.15
C SER A 170 11.18 5.77 19.37
N ILE A 171 12.38 6.35 19.26
CA ILE A 171 13.29 6.50 20.40
C ILE A 171 12.92 7.66 21.33
N ARG A 172 11.95 8.50 20.97
CA ARG A 172 11.59 9.70 21.76
C ARG A 172 11.15 9.39 23.18
N ASN A 173 10.54 8.23 23.39
CA ASN A 173 10.05 7.79 24.70
C ASN A 173 10.92 6.70 25.33
N CYS A 174 12.11 6.44 24.77
CA CYS A 174 13.05 5.46 25.28
C CYS A 174 14.27 6.20 25.82
N SER A 175 14.53 6.09 27.12
CA SER A 175 15.69 6.70 27.77
C SER A 175 16.89 5.75 27.87
N THR A 176 16.68 4.45 27.63
CA THR A 176 17.72 3.40 27.71
C THR A 176 17.58 2.39 26.55
N MET A 177 18.67 1.71 26.21
CA MET A 177 18.65 0.63 25.22
C MET A 177 17.73 -0.52 25.63
N ASP A 178 17.70 -0.87 26.93
CA ASP A 178 16.83 -1.92 27.46
C ASP A 178 15.35 -1.61 27.22
N GLN A 179 14.92 -0.36 27.47
CA GLN A 179 13.55 0.08 27.19
C GLN A 179 13.20 -0.02 25.70
N LEU A 180 14.13 0.34 24.81
CA LEU A 180 13.92 0.22 23.38
C LEU A 180 13.77 -1.25 22.95
N VAL A 181 14.61 -2.14 23.49
CA VAL A 181 14.55 -3.57 23.22
C VAL A 181 13.25 -4.17 23.74
N ASP A 182 12.86 -3.86 24.98
CA ASP A 182 11.60 -4.33 25.56
C ASP A 182 10.41 -3.87 24.73
N PHE A 183 10.39 -2.61 24.31
CA PHE A 183 9.34 -2.06 23.46
C PHE A 183 9.30 -2.72 22.07
N MET A 184 10.47 -2.99 21.48
CA MET A 184 10.58 -3.72 20.22
C MET A 184 9.99 -5.14 20.33
N LEU A 185 10.36 -5.87 21.38
CA LEU A 185 9.90 -7.24 21.60
C LEU A 185 8.41 -7.31 21.95
N GLU A 186 7.89 -6.35 22.72
CA GLU A 186 6.47 -6.22 23.01
C GLU A 186 5.66 -6.04 21.71
N LYS A 187 6.07 -5.10 20.85
CA LYS A 187 5.43 -4.86 19.55
C LYS A 187 5.49 -6.09 18.65
N ALA A 188 6.64 -6.76 18.60
CA ALA A 188 6.82 -7.98 17.81
C ALA A 188 5.89 -9.12 18.30
N ARG A 189 5.83 -9.36 19.61
CA ARG A 189 4.96 -10.38 20.21
C ARG A 189 3.49 -10.07 20.00
N ALA A 190 3.08 -8.80 20.06
CA ALA A 190 1.72 -8.39 19.76
C ALA A 190 1.32 -8.74 18.32
N GLN A 191 2.20 -8.48 17.34
CA GLN A 191 1.95 -8.86 15.94
C GLN A 191 1.91 -10.39 15.76
N SER A 192 2.85 -11.10 16.40
CA SER A 192 2.86 -12.57 16.35
C SER A 192 1.65 -13.21 17.00
N SER A 193 1.07 -12.60 18.05
CA SER A 193 -0.10 -13.16 18.74
C SER A 193 -1.41 -12.92 17.98
N ALA A 194 -1.41 -11.99 17.02
CA ALA A 194 -2.57 -11.68 16.17
C ALA A 194 -2.67 -12.60 14.94
N PHE A 195 -1.80 -13.62 14.84
CA PHE A 195 -1.76 -14.55 13.71
C PHE A 195 -1.19 -15.89 14.16
N ASP A 196 -1.89 -16.98 13.87
CA ASP A 196 -1.46 -18.33 14.30
C ASP A 196 -0.22 -18.83 13.53
N GLY A 197 0.11 -18.22 12.39
CA GLY A 197 1.27 -18.58 11.57
C GLY A 197 2.53 -17.74 11.83
N PRO A 198 3.63 -18.01 11.10
CA PRO A 198 4.86 -17.23 11.20
C PRO A 198 4.66 -15.76 10.80
N THR A 199 5.14 -14.87 11.66
CA THR A 199 5.22 -13.43 11.39
C THR A 199 6.64 -13.07 10.98
N VAL A 200 6.77 -12.42 9.81
CA VAL A 200 8.04 -11.91 9.29
C VAL A 200 8.08 -10.41 9.48
N ALA A 201 9.02 -9.92 10.28
CA ALA A 201 9.07 -8.53 10.69
C ALA A 201 10.24 -7.78 10.06
N ARG A 202 9.93 -6.63 9.48
CA ARG A 202 10.88 -5.54 9.29
C ARG A 202 10.67 -4.54 10.41
N CYS A 203 11.73 -4.09 11.06
CA CYS A 203 11.67 -3.04 12.07
C CYS A 203 12.36 -1.77 11.57
N THR A 204 11.77 -0.62 11.83
CA THR A 204 12.39 0.69 11.61
C THR A 204 12.33 1.50 12.89
N ILE A 205 13.50 1.90 13.37
CA ILE A 205 13.69 2.66 14.59
C ILE A 205 13.97 4.10 14.18
N ARG A 206 13.12 5.03 14.59
CA ARG A 206 13.15 6.43 14.18
C ARG A 206 13.15 7.38 15.37
N GLY A 207 13.36 8.65 15.06
CA GLY A 207 13.20 9.75 16.00
C GLY A 207 14.54 10.24 16.55
N ASN A 208 14.44 11.35 17.28
CA ASN A 208 15.59 12.04 17.82
C ASN A 208 15.64 11.82 19.33
N GLY A 209 16.81 11.56 19.90
CA GLY A 209 16.93 11.24 21.32
C GLY A 209 18.32 10.79 21.76
N SER A 210 18.48 10.66 23.08
CA SER A 210 19.75 10.31 23.73
C SER A 210 20.34 8.98 23.27
N LEU A 211 19.49 8.04 22.84
CA LEU A 211 19.90 6.72 22.33
C LEU A 211 20.56 6.75 20.95
N HIS A 212 20.52 7.87 20.23
CA HIS A 212 21.07 7.93 18.89
C HIS A 212 22.53 7.48 18.83
N ARG A 213 23.37 7.95 19.74
CA ARG A 213 24.80 7.60 19.76
C ARG A 213 25.03 6.11 19.95
N ASP A 214 24.28 5.49 20.85
CA ASP A 214 24.35 4.04 21.08
C ASP A 214 23.86 3.27 19.84
N LEU A 215 22.84 3.80 19.17
CA LEU A 215 22.25 3.20 17.96
C LEU A 215 23.11 3.35 16.70
N GLN A 216 24.03 4.31 16.65
CA GLN A 216 24.96 4.49 15.53
C GLN A 216 26.22 3.60 15.62
N ARG A 217 26.34 2.76 16.66
CA ARG A 217 27.46 1.81 16.77
C ARG A 217 27.45 0.82 15.60
N ASP A 218 28.64 0.51 15.08
CA ASP A 218 28.81 -0.50 14.04
C ASP A 218 28.22 -1.85 14.49
N GLY A 219 27.43 -2.48 13.61
CA GLY A 219 26.79 -3.78 13.89
C GLY A 219 25.46 -3.70 14.65
N MET A 220 25.05 -2.53 15.15
CA MET A 220 23.84 -2.40 15.96
C MET A 220 22.55 -2.85 15.25
N ASN A 221 22.44 -2.62 13.93
CA ASN A 221 21.32 -3.14 13.15
C ASN A 221 21.22 -4.67 13.22
N GLU A 222 22.35 -5.37 13.21
CA GLU A 222 22.39 -6.83 13.25
C GLU A 222 22.13 -7.36 14.67
N GLU A 223 22.73 -6.73 15.69
CA GLU A 223 22.45 -7.06 17.10
C GLU A 223 20.95 -6.97 17.41
N LEU A 224 20.30 -5.87 17.03
CA LEU A 224 18.86 -5.70 17.24
C LEU A 224 18.04 -6.67 16.39
N ARG A 225 18.52 -7.06 15.20
CA ARG A 225 17.85 -8.05 14.35
C ARG A 225 17.89 -9.44 14.97
N GLU A 226 19.01 -9.84 15.55
CA GLU A 226 19.14 -11.09 16.30
C GLU A 226 18.21 -11.12 17.51
N ILE A 227 18.16 -10.02 18.27
CA ILE A 227 17.25 -9.87 19.42
C ILE A 227 15.79 -9.97 18.97
N LEU A 228 15.39 -9.25 17.91
CA LEU A 228 14.05 -9.32 17.32
C LEU A 228 13.69 -10.75 16.88
N GLY A 229 14.68 -11.51 16.42
CA GLY A 229 14.59 -12.92 16.03
C GLY A 229 14.09 -13.85 17.15
N SER A 230 14.16 -13.43 18.41
CA SER A 230 13.62 -14.19 19.54
C SER A 230 12.09 -14.16 19.64
N ALA A 231 11.43 -13.23 18.95
CA ALA A 231 9.97 -13.06 18.98
C ALA A 231 9.29 -13.37 17.64
N VAL A 232 9.97 -13.13 16.52
CA VAL A 232 9.43 -13.22 15.16
C VAL A 232 10.54 -13.59 14.17
N ILE A 233 10.19 -13.94 12.92
CA ILE A 233 11.20 -14.08 11.86
C ILE A 233 11.68 -12.67 11.47
N ALA A 234 12.86 -12.27 11.95
CA ALA A 234 13.41 -10.94 11.70
C ALA A 234 14.03 -10.82 10.30
N GLU A 235 13.39 -10.08 9.39
CA GLU A 235 13.93 -9.76 8.06
C GLU A 235 15.02 -8.69 8.13
N SER A 236 14.73 -7.55 8.77
CA SER A 236 15.72 -6.49 8.98
C SER A 236 15.34 -5.55 10.12
N VAL A 237 16.36 -4.89 10.68
CA VAL A 237 16.21 -3.70 11.53
C VAL A 237 16.92 -2.55 10.83
N ARG A 238 16.24 -1.41 10.73
CA ARG A 238 16.78 -0.18 10.15
C ARG A 238 16.74 0.94 11.17
N ILE A 239 17.90 1.45 11.54
CA ILE A 239 18.04 2.61 12.42
C ILE A 239 18.08 3.87 11.55
N ALA A 240 17.15 4.78 11.81
CA ALA A 240 17.03 6.09 11.18
C ALA A 240 16.73 7.13 12.27
N THR A 241 17.64 7.24 13.23
CA THR A 241 17.55 8.11 14.40
C THR A 241 18.44 9.34 14.26
N GLY A 242 18.07 10.44 14.93
CA GLY A 242 18.89 11.65 15.05
C GLY A 242 19.30 11.93 16.49
N SER A 243 20.34 12.75 16.69
CA SER A 243 20.74 13.18 18.04
C SER A 243 19.62 13.94 18.75
N GLU A 244 19.58 13.88 20.08
CA GLU A 244 18.75 14.79 20.87
C GLU A 244 19.26 16.22 20.67
N LEU A 245 18.47 17.04 20.00
CA LEU A 245 18.82 18.42 19.73
C LEU A 245 18.27 19.27 20.86
N ASP A 246 19.17 19.83 21.66
CA ASP A 246 18.82 20.92 22.55
C ASP A 246 18.60 22.17 21.68
N LEU A 247 17.37 22.30 21.17
CA LEU A 247 16.96 23.41 20.32
C LEU A 247 17.15 24.75 21.05
N GLU A 248 16.96 24.80 22.36
CA GLU A 248 17.19 26.03 23.14
C GLU A 248 18.66 26.42 23.18
N SER A 249 19.56 25.45 23.33
CA SER A 249 20.99 25.70 23.23
C SER A 249 21.39 26.09 21.80
N LEU A 250 20.87 25.40 20.79
CA LEU A 250 21.20 25.68 19.38
C LEU A 250 20.73 27.07 18.94
N ILE A 251 19.53 27.51 19.33
CA ILE A 251 19.01 28.86 19.08
C ILE A 251 19.91 29.95 19.72
N ARG A 252 20.62 29.63 20.79
CA ARG A 252 21.53 30.57 21.47
C ARG A 252 22.93 30.64 20.85
N THR A 253 23.24 29.77 19.89
CA THR A 253 24.52 29.82 19.16
C THR A 253 24.49 30.86 18.03
N GLU A 254 25.66 31.29 17.55
CA GLU A 254 25.80 32.12 16.33
C GLU A 254 26.16 31.24 15.13
N THR A 255 25.24 30.36 14.74
CA THR A 255 25.44 29.38 13.66
C THR A 255 24.31 29.45 12.63
N VAL A 256 24.54 28.91 11.44
CA VAL A 256 23.50 28.78 10.40
C VAL A 256 22.31 27.94 10.90
N VAL A 257 22.57 26.94 11.74
CA VAL A 257 21.54 26.12 12.40
C VAL A 257 20.68 26.98 13.33
N SER A 258 21.30 27.86 14.12
CA SER A 258 20.59 28.82 14.99
C SER A 258 19.70 29.78 14.20
N ASP A 259 20.23 30.36 13.12
CA ASP A 259 19.48 31.29 12.27
C ASP A 259 18.30 30.57 11.59
N PHE A 260 18.52 29.34 11.11
CA PHE A 260 17.46 28.50 10.55
C PHE A 260 16.36 28.17 11.56
N LEU A 261 16.73 27.84 12.81
CA LEU A 261 15.79 27.57 13.89
C LEU A 261 14.98 28.81 14.27
N LYS A 262 15.62 29.98 14.41
CA LYS A 262 14.94 31.25 14.69
C LYS A 262 13.95 31.61 13.59
N LEU A 263 14.34 31.45 12.33
CA LEU A 263 13.47 31.72 11.19
C LEU A 263 12.26 30.78 11.17
N SER A 264 12.48 29.50 11.47
CA SER A 264 11.41 28.51 11.58
C SER A 264 10.43 28.85 12.72
N GLU A 265 10.95 29.24 13.88
CA GLU A 265 10.16 29.61 15.05
C GLU A 265 9.33 30.88 14.79
N CYS A 266 9.94 31.90 14.17
CA CYS A 266 9.23 33.11 13.74
C CYS A 266 8.12 32.78 12.73
N ALA A 267 8.37 31.90 11.77
CA ALA A 267 7.33 31.48 10.82
C ALA A 267 6.15 30.77 11.54
N ILE A 268 6.42 29.92 12.54
CA ILE A 268 5.36 29.25 13.32
C ILE A 268 4.58 30.24 14.19
N LYS A 269 5.24 31.21 14.82
CA LYS A 269 4.62 32.13 15.79
C LYS A 269 3.93 33.32 15.11
N GLU A 270 4.49 33.84 14.04
CA GLU A 270 4.04 35.08 13.41
C GLU A 270 3.25 34.80 12.11
N PRO A 271 1.94 35.14 12.06
CA PRO A 271 1.13 34.94 10.86
C PRO A 271 1.69 35.61 9.60
N GLU A 272 2.28 36.79 9.73
CA GLU A 272 2.86 37.52 8.59
C GLU A 272 4.09 36.82 8.00
N SER A 273 4.99 36.33 8.86
CA SER A 273 6.18 35.59 8.43
C SER A 273 5.79 34.26 7.75
N ARG A 274 4.76 33.59 8.28
CA ARG A 274 4.18 32.38 7.69
C ARG A 274 3.54 32.63 6.33
N GLN A 275 2.79 33.73 6.19
CA GLN A 275 2.17 34.14 4.93
C GLN A 275 3.22 34.46 3.85
N ARG A 276 4.30 35.16 4.21
CA ARG A 276 5.42 35.43 3.28
C ARG A 276 6.10 34.15 2.80
N LEU A 277 6.28 33.17 3.69
CA LEU A 277 6.83 31.86 3.33
C LEU A 277 5.88 31.13 2.37
N ALA A 278 4.58 31.11 2.66
CA ALA A 278 3.58 30.53 1.77
C ALA A 278 3.64 31.13 0.36
N GLU A 279 3.65 32.47 0.25
CA GLU A 279 3.73 33.18 -1.03
C GLU A 279 4.96 32.82 -1.85
N THR A 280 6.10 32.61 -1.18
CA THR A 280 7.36 32.21 -1.83
C THR A 280 7.31 30.77 -2.35
N LEU A 281 6.54 29.90 -1.69
CA LEU A 281 6.41 28.49 -2.07
C LEU A 281 5.31 28.24 -3.11
N ILE A 282 4.29 29.10 -3.21
CA ILE A 282 3.18 29.01 -4.20
C ILE A 282 3.65 28.68 -5.63
N PRO A 283 4.71 29.30 -6.18
CA PRO A 283 5.20 28.99 -7.53
C PRO A 283 5.69 27.54 -7.70
N LEU A 284 6.24 26.92 -6.65
CA LEU A 284 6.68 25.52 -6.66
C LEU A 284 5.50 24.55 -6.70
N PHE A 285 4.37 24.96 -6.11
CA PHE A 285 3.15 24.15 -6.03
C PHE A 285 2.28 24.22 -7.29
N ARG A 286 2.47 25.21 -8.19
CA ARG A 286 1.74 25.26 -9.48
C ARG A 286 2.06 24.08 -10.43
N ARG A 287 3.07 23.26 -10.13
CA ARG A 287 3.49 22.12 -10.96
C ARG A 287 2.90 20.77 -10.51
N LYS A 288 2.19 20.68 -9.39
CA LYS A 288 1.53 19.45 -8.90
C LYS A 288 0.17 19.76 -8.30
N GLU A 289 -0.81 18.88 -8.51
CA GLU A 289 -2.12 18.92 -7.83
C GLU A 289 -1.93 18.67 -6.33
N MET A 290 -1.72 19.75 -5.56
CA MET A 290 -1.63 19.70 -4.10
C MET A 290 -2.86 20.34 -3.46
N PRO A 291 -3.28 19.84 -2.29
CA PRO A 291 -4.41 20.38 -1.56
C PRO A 291 -4.19 21.86 -1.20
N PRO A 292 -5.27 22.65 -1.05
CA PRO A 292 -5.17 24.05 -0.65
C PRO A 292 -4.39 24.19 0.66
N MET A 293 -3.47 25.17 0.70
CA MET A 293 -2.70 25.48 1.89
C MET A 293 -3.59 26.22 2.89
N ASP A 294 -3.85 25.58 4.02
CA ASP A 294 -4.42 26.23 5.20
C ASP A 294 -3.31 26.49 6.24
N ASP A 295 -3.56 27.41 7.18
CA ASP A 295 -2.57 27.82 8.19
C ASP A 295 -2.09 26.64 9.05
N GLY A 296 -2.96 25.66 9.31
CA GLY A 296 -2.64 24.48 10.13
C GLY A 296 -1.66 23.55 9.43
N LYS A 297 -1.91 23.21 8.16
CA LYS A 297 -0.99 22.42 7.33
C LYS A 297 0.33 23.12 7.11
N LEU A 298 0.32 24.45 6.95
CA LEU A 298 1.54 25.21 6.78
C LEU A 298 2.42 25.14 8.04
N ARG A 299 1.82 25.21 9.24
CA ARG A 299 2.57 24.97 10.49
C ARG A 299 3.14 23.56 10.55
N GLU A 300 2.34 22.55 10.24
CA GLU A 300 2.81 21.15 10.21
C GLU A 300 4.00 20.98 9.24
N TRP A 301 3.92 21.58 8.05
CA TRP A 301 5.00 21.50 7.07
C TRP A 301 6.25 22.24 7.53
N ILE A 302 6.11 23.39 8.17
CA ILE A 302 7.24 24.10 8.76
C ILE A 302 7.90 23.23 9.83
N GLU A 303 7.15 22.69 10.78
CA GLU A 303 7.70 21.82 11.83
C GLU A 303 8.47 20.61 11.26
N ARG A 304 7.92 19.97 10.23
CA ARG A 304 8.56 18.85 9.54
C ARG A 304 9.80 19.27 8.76
N ALA A 305 9.74 20.40 8.06
CA ALA A 305 10.86 20.95 7.32
C ALA A 305 11.98 21.42 8.25
N THR A 306 11.64 21.94 9.43
CA THR A 306 12.59 22.33 10.47
C THR A 306 13.35 21.11 10.98
N ALA A 307 12.65 20.02 11.33
CA ALA A 307 13.32 18.78 11.75
C ALA A 307 14.32 18.28 10.70
N LEU A 308 13.87 18.17 9.44
CA LEU A 308 14.72 17.73 8.33
C LEU A 308 15.88 18.68 8.04
N GLY A 309 15.63 19.99 8.11
CA GLY A 309 16.63 21.01 7.83
C GLY A 309 17.74 21.06 8.87
N ILE A 310 17.42 20.79 10.15
CA ILE A 310 18.46 20.69 11.18
C ILE A 310 19.34 19.47 10.92
N ASP A 311 18.76 18.32 10.58
CA ASP A 311 19.53 17.11 10.26
C ASP A 311 20.51 17.39 9.10
N LEU A 312 20.04 18.01 8.01
CA LEU A 312 20.88 18.36 6.86
C LEU A 312 21.98 19.38 7.17
N LEU A 313 21.72 20.35 8.04
CA LEU A 313 22.68 21.40 8.40
C LEU A 313 23.72 20.93 9.44
N LEU A 314 23.44 19.85 10.18
CA LEU A 314 24.38 19.26 11.12
C LEU A 314 25.26 18.18 10.47
N GLU A 315 24.85 17.65 9.32
CA GLU A 315 25.64 16.72 8.49
C GLU A 315 26.66 17.42 7.56
N SER A 316 26.60 18.76 7.43
CA SER A 316 27.46 19.60 6.56
C SER A 316 28.64 20.24 7.27
#